data_AF-A0A2W0G930-F1
#
_entry.id   AF-A0A2W0G930-F1
#
_cell.length_a   1.000
_cell.length_b   1.000
_cell.length_c   1.000
_cell.angle_alpha   90.00
_cell.angle_beta   90.00
_cell.angle_gamma   90.00
#
_symmetry.space_group_name_H-M   'P 1'
#
loop_
_entity.id
_entity.type
_entity.pdbx_description
1 polymer ?
#
loop_
_entity_poly.entity_id
_entity_poly.type
_entity_poly.pdbx_seq_one_letter_code
_entity_poly.pdbx_strand_id
1 'polypeptide(L)'
;MLANKLGIIDEEDMEALESGLLLMLYEQLFIEGQPPKALAFEHISRWHRQWLGNVYDWAGKLRNANLTKDGFQFAAADRIPLLIDGFEKQFLARSGELKDLSRPELVSYLAECHVEFIDPTHVMWTRP
;
A
#
# COMPACT_ATOMS: atom_id res chain seq x y z
N MET A 1 15.91 8.33 9.99
CA MET A 1 16.01 8.01 8.55
C MET A 1 16.01 6.52 8.23
N LEU A 2 15.57 6.18 7.03
CA LEU A 2 15.57 4.82 6.46
C LEU A 2 16.85 4.56 5.66
N ALA A 3 17.33 3.31 5.69
CA ALA A 3 18.40 2.88 4.79
C ALA A 3 17.90 2.97 3.33
N ASN A 4 18.53 3.84 2.54
CA ASN A 4 18.15 4.13 1.16
C ASN A 4 19.33 3.97 0.20
N LYS A 5 19.04 3.67 -1.06
CA LYS A 5 20.02 3.43 -2.14
C LYS A 5 20.81 4.67 -2.54
N LEU A 6 20.28 5.85 -2.24
CA LEU A 6 20.76 7.14 -2.75
C LEU A 6 21.70 7.84 -1.76
N GLY A 7 21.86 7.29 -0.55
CA GLY A 7 22.66 7.89 0.52
C GLY A 7 22.12 9.23 1.01
N ILE A 8 20.84 9.53 0.77
CA ILE A 8 20.20 10.78 1.23
C ILE A 8 20.15 10.74 2.74
N ILE A 9 20.64 11.82 3.37
CA ILE A 9 20.71 11.95 4.82
C ILE A 9 19.79 13.01 5.43
N ASP A 10 19.19 13.84 4.58
CA ASP A 10 18.28 14.88 5.00
C ASP A 10 16.83 14.38 4.86
N GLU A 11 15.99 14.70 5.85
CA GLU A 11 14.61 14.21 5.92
C GLU A 11 13.70 14.97 4.95
N GLU A 12 13.92 16.28 4.77
CA GLU A 12 13.16 17.11 3.83
C GLU A 12 13.48 16.71 2.38
N ASP A 13 14.76 16.45 2.08
CA ASP A 13 15.18 15.93 0.76
C ASP A 13 14.53 14.58 0.44
N MET A 14 14.45 13.68 1.43
CA MET A 14 13.82 12.37 1.24
C MET A 14 12.31 12.51 1.03
N GLU A 15 11.64 13.33 1.83
CA GLU A 15 10.20 13.58 1.71
C GLU A 15 9.85 14.19 0.35
N ALA A 16 10.64 15.16 -0.11
CA ALA A 16 10.47 15.79 -1.43
C ALA A 16 10.64 14.77 -2.57
N LEU A 17 11.65 13.90 -2.47
CA LEU A 17 11.88 12.85 -3.45
C LEU A 17 10.73 11.83 -3.48
N GLU A 18 10.36 11.29 -2.32
CA GLU A 18 9.28 10.30 -2.21
C GLU A 18 7.95 10.85 -2.72
N SER A 19 7.63 12.11 -2.41
CA SER A 19 6.43 12.79 -2.88
C SER A 19 6.46 13.03 -4.39
N GLY A 20 7.61 13.44 -4.94
CA GLY A 20 7.79 13.59 -6.39
C GLY A 20 7.62 12.27 -7.15
N LEU A 21 8.20 11.19 -6.65
CA LEU A 21 8.04 9.85 -7.22
C LEU A 21 6.59 9.35 -7.14
N LEU A 22 5.89 9.69 -6.06
CA LEU A 22 4.47 9.34 -5.91
C LEU A 22 3.63 10.03 -6.98
N LEU A 23 3.87 11.33 -7.21
CA LEU A 23 3.18 12.09 -8.25
C LEU A 23 3.40 11.47 -9.64
N MET A 24 4.65 11.13 -9.98
CA MET A 24 4.97 10.47 -11.25
C MET A 24 4.24 9.13 -11.40
N LEU A 25 4.12 8.34 -10.32
CA LEU A 25 3.36 7.10 -10.35
C LEU A 25 1.86 7.36 -10.59
N TYR A 26 1.28 8.38 -9.96
CA TYR A 26 -0.11 8.76 -10.18
C TYR A 26 -0.38 9.12 -11.65
N GLU A 27 0.50 9.93 -12.25
CA GLU A 27 0.40 10.30 -13.67
C GLU A 27 0.46 9.06 -14.57
N GLN A 28 1.44 8.18 -14.33
CA GLN A 28 1.60 6.95 -15.09
C GLN A 28 0.38 6.02 -14.99
N LEU A 29 -0.22 5.87 -13.80
CA LEU A 29 -1.31 4.91 -13.59
C LEU A 29 -2.68 5.40 -14.06
N PHE A 30 -2.97 6.69 -13.84
CA PHE A 30 -4.33 7.22 -13.99
C PHE A 30 -4.50 8.18 -15.16
N ILE A 31 -3.41 8.75 -15.68
CA ILE A 31 -3.46 9.67 -16.84
C ILE A 31 -2.99 8.94 -18.10
N GLU A 32 -1.80 8.34 -18.04
CA GLU A 32 -1.20 7.66 -19.19
C GLU A 32 -1.67 6.19 -19.32
N GLY A 33 -1.88 5.55 -18.18
CA GLY A 33 -2.23 4.15 -18.07
C GLY A 33 -3.73 3.88 -18.03
N GLN A 34 -4.06 2.61 -17.88
CA GLN A 34 -5.40 2.17 -17.53
C GLN A 34 -5.30 1.31 -16.26
N PRO A 35 -6.02 1.65 -15.19
CA PRO A 35 -6.06 0.81 -14.01
C PRO A 35 -6.67 -0.56 -14.35
N PRO A 36 -6.24 -1.63 -13.67
CA PRO A 36 -6.76 -2.96 -13.92
C PRO A 36 -8.26 -3.01 -13.63
N LYS A 37 -9.01 -3.79 -14.42
CA LYS A 37 -10.46 -3.97 -14.25
C LYS A 37 -10.83 -4.64 -12.93
N ALA A 38 -9.92 -5.45 -12.39
CA ALA A 38 -10.01 -6.06 -11.07
C ALA A 38 -8.66 -5.92 -10.38
N LEU A 39 -8.70 -5.44 -9.15
CA LEU A 39 -7.55 -5.33 -8.28
C LEU A 39 -7.20 -6.70 -7.68
N ALA A 40 -5.92 -6.84 -7.38
CA ALA A 40 -5.33 -7.96 -6.68
C ALA A 40 -4.14 -7.40 -5.91
N PHE A 41 -3.74 -8.06 -4.83
CA PHE A 41 -2.69 -7.54 -3.96
C PHE A 41 -1.35 -7.39 -4.68
N GLU A 42 -1.11 -8.20 -5.71
CA GLU A 42 0.06 -8.06 -6.57
C GLU A 42 0.15 -6.68 -7.25
N HIS A 43 -0.99 -6.09 -7.63
CA HIS A 43 -1.00 -4.74 -8.21
C HIS A 43 -0.51 -3.70 -7.20
N ILE A 44 -0.98 -3.78 -5.95
CA ILE A 44 -0.56 -2.88 -4.86
C ILE A 44 0.94 -3.03 -4.59
N SER A 45 1.43 -4.27 -4.52
CA SER A 45 2.85 -4.57 -4.33
C SER A 45 3.70 -4.03 -5.49
N ARG A 46 3.21 -4.14 -6.71
CA ARG A 46 3.88 -3.62 -7.91
C ARG A 46 3.91 -2.10 -7.93
N TRP A 47 2.83 -1.43 -7.57
CA TRP A 47 2.78 0.03 -7.45
C TRP A 47 3.74 0.53 -6.36
N HIS A 48 3.76 -0.14 -5.20
CA HIS A 48 4.73 0.16 -4.16
C HIS A 48 6.19 -0.01 -4.65
N ARG A 49 6.47 -1.04 -5.45
CA ARG A 49 7.79 -1.22 -6.07
C ARG A 49 8.09 -0.15 -7.12
N GLN A 50 7.12 0.28 -7.92
CA GLN A 50 7.31 1.33 -8.92
C GLN A 50 7.57 2.68 -8.25
N TRP A 51 6.85 2.99 -7.18
CA TRP A 51 7.03 4.21 -6.41
C TRP A 51 8.42 4.27 -5.75
N LEU A 52 8.78 3.26 -4.97
CA LEU A 52 9.94 3.33 -4.07
C LEU A 52 11.12 2.46 -4.49
N GLY A 53 11.02 1.71 -5.59
CA GLY A 53 12.03 0.75 -6.01
C GLY A 53 13.41 1.34 -6.30
N ASN A 54 13.45 2.61 -6.68
CA ASN A 54 14.69 3.35 -6.91
C ASN A 54 15.30 3.91 -5.61
N VAL A 55 14.52 3.94 -4.53
CA VAL A 55 14.92 4.51 -3.22
C VAL A 55 15.26 3.41 -2.22
N TYR A 56 14.49 2.32 -2.19
CA TYR A 56 14.56 1.29 -1.15
C TYR A 56 14.65 -0.14 -1.70
N ASP A 57 15.47 -0.99 -1.08
CA ASP A 57 15.60 -2.42 -1.45
C ASP A 57 14.39 -3.28 -1.08
N TRP A 58 13.60 -2.80 -0.11
CA TRP A 58 12.41 -3.47 0.38
C TRP A 58 11.14 -3.05 -0.37
N ALA A 59 11.23 -2.14 -1.35
CA ALA A 59 10.07 -1.68 -2.10
C ALA A 59 9.35 -2.86 -2.79
N GLY A 60 8.07 -3.05 -2.47
CA GLY A 60 7.23 -4.15 -2.95
C GLY A 60 7.44 -5.48 -2.21
N LYS A 61 8.22 -5.51 -1.11
CA LYS A 61 8.38 -6.66 -0.22
C LYS A 61 7.73 -6.43 1.15
N LEU A 62 6.90 -7.39 1.59
CA LEU A 62 6.19 -7.28 2.86
C LEU A 62 7.20 -7.05 3.98
N ARG A 63 6.82 -6.26 4.99
CA ARG A 63 7.66 -6.09 6.17
C ARG A 63 7.88 -7.42 6.88
N ASN A 64 9.03 -7.54 7.51
CA ASN A 64 9.47 -8.72 8.25
C ASN A 64 9.69 -8.44 9.75
N ALA A 65 9.42 -7.21 10.22
CA ALA A 65 9.43 -6.86 11.63
C ALA A 65 8.08 -6.30 12.09
N ASN A 66 7.85 -6.41 13.40
CA ASN A 66 6.65 -5.88 14.05
C ASN A 66 6.77 -4.37 14.21
N LEU A 67 5.66 -3.68 14.04
CA LEU A 67 5.62 -2.23 14.15
C LEU A 67 4.76 -1.80 15.32
N THR A 68 5.16 -0.67 15.90
CA THR A 68 4.40 0.05 16.92
C THR A 68 4.35 1.52 16.57
N LYS A 69 3.21 2.15 16.83
CA LYS A 69 3.05 3.60 16.75
C LYS A 69 2.19 4.06 17.92
N ASP A 70 2.69 5.00 18.72
CA ASP A 70 1.98 5.58 19.87
C ASP A 70 1.39 4.54 20.84
N GLY A 71 2.11 3.42 21.05
CA GLY A 71 1.68 2.31 21.90
C GLY A 71 0.75 1.29 21.23
N PHE A 72 0.27 1.56 20.02
CA PHE A 72 -0.51 0.62 19.21
C PHE A 72 0.42 -0.34 18.45
N GLN A 73 0.16 -1.63 18.55
CA GLN A 73 0.88 -2.67 17.82
C GLN A 73 0.16 -2.97 16.50
N PHE A 74 0.92 -2.96 15.41
CA PHE A 74 0.48 -3.54 14.14
C PHE A 74 0.60 -5.07 14.19
N ALA A 75 -0.03 -5.73 13.24
CA ALA A 75 -0.09 -7.16 13.08
C ALA A 75 1.32 -7.73 13.11
N ALA A 76 1.47 -8.90 13.70
CA ALA A 76 2.75 -9.57 13.66
C ALA A 76 3.15 -9.82 12.19
N ALA A 77 4.42 -9.59 11.86
CA ALA A 77 4.89 -9.63 10.46
C ALA A 77 4.64 -10.98 9.78
N ASP A 78 4.72 -12.06 10.56
CA ASP A 78 4.42 -13.44 10.15
C ASP A 78 2.94 -13.68 9.80
N ARG A 79 2.02 -12.83 10.29
CA ARG A 79 0.58 -12.91 10.00
C ARG A 79 0.17 -12.15 8.75
N ILE A 80 0.98 -11.23 8.26
CA ILE A 80 0.66 -10.39 7.09
C ILE A 80 0.26 -11.24 5.86
N PRO A 81 0.95 -12.34 5.49
CA PRO A 81 0.55 -13.13 4.33
C PRO A 81 -0.87 -13.71 4.45
N LEU A 82 -1.25 -14.16 5.66
CA LEU A 82 -2.59 -14.68 5.92
C LEU A 82 -3.65 -13.57 5.86
N LEU A 83 -3.33 -12.41 6.42
CA LEU A 83 -4.23 -11.26 6.45
C LEU A 83 -4.50 -10.74 5.03
N ILE A 84 -3.46 -10.67 4.19
CA ILE A 84 -3.58 -10.34 2.76
C ILE A 84 -4.52 -11.30 2.03
N ASP A 85 -4.41 -12.61 2.25
CA ASP A 85 -5.29 -13.59 1.61
C ASP A 85 -6.77 -13.36 2.00
N GLY A 86 -7.03 -13.02 3.26
CA GLY A 86 -8.36 -12.60 3.72
C GLY A 86 -8.83 -11.31 3.04
N PHE A 87 -7.99 -10.28 3.03
CA PHE A 87 -8.29 -8.98 2.42
C PHE A 87 -8.54 -9.08 0.92
N GLU A 88 -7.76 -9.89 0.21
CA GLU A 88 -7.92 -10.11 -1.23
C GLU A 88 -9.27 -10.75 -1.54
N LYS A 89 -9.67 -11.77 -0.78
CA LYS A 89 -10.97 -12.44 -0.94
C LYS A 89 -12.15 -11.54 -0.58
N GLN A 90 -12.02 -10.77 0.50
CA GLN A 90 -13.10 -9.95 1.01
C GLN A 90 -13.31 -8.67 0.22
N PHE A 91 -12.22 -8.03 -0.23
CA PHE A 91 -12.27 -6.71 -0.86
C PHE A 91 -11.75 -6.73 -2.31
N LEU A 92 -10.50 -7.11 -2.55
CA LEU A 92 -9.91 -6.90 -3.88
C LEU A 92 -10.62 -7.69 -4.98
N ALA A 93 -11.06 -8.92 -4.70
CA ALA A 93 -11.82 -9.75 -5.64
C ALA A 93 -13.14 -9.11 -6.10
N ARG A 94 -13.73 -8.23 -5.29
CA ARG A 94 -15.01 -7.53 -5.57
C ARG A 94 -14.82 -6.17 -6.23
N SER A 95 -13.59 -5.75 -6.46
CA SER A 95 -13.27 -4.43 -7.06
C SER A 95 -13.92 -4.19 -8.42
N GLY A 96 -14.19 -5.24 -9.21
CA GLY A 96 -14.87 -5.13 -10.51
C GLY A 96 -16.38 -4.81 -10.41
N GLU A 97 -16.99 -5.05 -9.25
CA GLU A 97 -18.42 -4.88 -8.98
C GLU A 97 -18.75 -3.49 -8.40
N LEU A 98 -17.75 -2.69 -8.05
CA LEU A 98 -17.95 -1.43 -7.32
C LEU A 98 -18.80 -0.41 -8.08
N LYS A 99 -18.75 -0.46 -9.42
CA LYS A 99 -19.56 0.38 -10.31
C LYS A 99 -21.06 0.06 -10.26
N ASP A 100 -21.42 -1.13 -9.78
CA ASP A 100 -22.79 -1.64 -9.73
C ASP A 100 -23.43 -1.38 -8.35
N LEU A 101 -22.65 -0.93 -7.36
CA LEU A 101 -23.12 -0.59 -6.02
C LEU A 101 -23.86 0.75 -5.99
N SER A 102 -24.89 0.85 -5.15
CA SER A 102 -25.48 2.14 -4.81
C SER A 102 -24.49 3.00 -4.04
N ARG A 103 -24.69 4.32 -4.04
CA ARG A 103 -23.79 5.24 -3.34
C ARG A 103 -23.60 4.92 -1.85
N PRO A 104 -24.64 4.60 -1.05
CA PRO A 104 -24.45 4.22 0.35
C PRO A 104 -23.63 2.93 0.52
N GLU A 105 -23.87 1.92 -0.33
CA GLU A 105 -23.12 0.66 -0.29
C GLU A 105 -21.66 0.88 -0.66
N LEU A 106 -21.39 1.68 -1.69
CA LEU A 106 -20.03 2.02 -2.11
C LEU A 106 -19.27 2.76 -0.99
N VAL A 107 -19.90 3.72 -0.32
CA VAL A 107 -19.27 4.44 0.80
C VAL A 107 -18.96 3.51 1.96
N SER A 108 -19.90 2.66 2.38
CA SER A 108 -19.66 1.68 3.45
C SER A 108 -18.51 0.75 3.08
N TYR A 109 -18.56 0.20 1.87
CA TYR A 109 -17.55 -0.70 1.36
C TYR A 109 -16.15 -0.07 1.33
N LEU A 110 -16.03 1.16 0.81
CA LEU A 110 -14.75 1.84 0.73
C LEU A 110 -14.21 2.21 2.12
N ALA A 111 -15.09 2.58 3.06
CA ALA A 111 -14.70 2.85 4.44
C ALA A 111 -14.18 1.59 5.13
N GLU A 112 -14.88 0.46 5.02
CA GLU A 112 -14.44 -0.83 5.57
C GLU A 112 -13.14 -1.32 4.93
N CYS A 113 -13.04 -1.25 3.60
CA CYS A 113 -11.83 -1.61 2.85
C CYS A 113 -10.63 -0.76 3.29
N HIS A 114 -10.83 0.55 3.46
CA HIS A 114 -9.78 1.47 3.90
C HIS A 114 -9.33 1.20 5.33
N VAL A 115 -10.28 0.97 6.25
CA VAL A 115 -9.96 0.58 7.63
C VAL A 115 -9.17 -0.72 7.60
N GLU A 116 -9.70 -1.78 7.00
CA GLU A 116 -9.00 -3.07 6.97
C GLU A 116 -7.60 -2.96 6.36
N PHE A 117 -7.38 -2.13 5.35
CA PHE A 117 -6.06 -1.93 4.75
C PHE A 117 -5.05 -1.15 5.62
N ILE A 118 -5.51 -0.23 6.48
CA ILE A 118 -4.65 0.73 7.24
C ILE A 118 -4.59 0.42 8.73
N ASP A 119 -5.60 -0.23 9.29
CA ASP A 119 -5.69 -0.65 10.69
C ASP A 119 -4.55 -1.64 11.02
N PRO A 120 -4.29 -1.98 12.31
CA PRO A 120 -3.13 -2.76 12.66
C PRO A 120 -3.08 -4.11 11.96
N THR A 121 -4.17 -4.63 11.39
CA THR A 121 -4.17 -5.84 10.56
C THR A 121 -3.24 -5.74 9.33
N HIS A 122 -3.05 -4.57 8.71
CA HIS A 122 -2.48 -4.52 7.36
C HIS A 122 -1.48 -3.41 7.05
N VAL A 123 -0.84 -2.70 8.00
CA VAL A 123 0.35 -1.92 7.59
C VAL A 123 1.40 -2.89 7.05
N MET A 124 1.50 -3.00 5.71
CA MET A 124 2.27 -4.05 5.02
C MET A 124 3.70 -3.62 4.73
N TRP A 125 3.91 -2.30 4.71
CA TRP A 125 5.15 -1.67 4.32
C TRP A 125 5.56 -0.73 5.44
N THR A 126 6.54 -1.15 6.23
CA THR A 126 7.52 -0.31 6.95
C THR A 126 8.46 -1.22 7.76
N ARG A 127 9.76 -0.87 7.73
CA ARG A 127 10.97 -1.33 8.46
C ARG A 127 11.07 -2.78 9.02
N PRO A 128 12.17 -3.50 8.71
CA PRO A 128 12.92 -4.29 9.69
C PRO A 128 13.55 -3.41 10.78
#